data_AF-A0A2I2Z685-F1
#
_entry.id   AF-A0A2I2Z685-F1
#
_cell.length_a   1.000
_cell.length_b   1.000
_cell.length_c   1.000
_cell.angle_alpha   90.00
_cell.angle_beta   90.00
_cell.angle_gamma   90.00
#
_symmetry.space_group_name_H-M   'P 1'
#
loop_
_entity.id
_entity.type
_entity.pdbx_description
1 polymer ?
#
loop_
_entity_poly.entity_id
_entity_poly.type
_entity_poly.pdbx_seq_one_letter_code
_entity_poly.pdbx_strand_id
1 'polypeptide(L)'
;MLGICRGRRKFLAASLSLLCIPAITWIYLFSGSFEDGKPVSLSPLESQAHSPRYTASSQRERESLEVRMREVEEENRALRRQLSLAQGRAPSHRRGNHSKTYSMEEGTGDSENLRAGIVAGNSSECGQQPVVEKCETIHVAIVCAGYNASRDVVTLVKSVLFHRRNPLHFHLIADSIAEQILATLFQTWMVPAVRVDFYNADELKSEVSWIPNKHYSGIYGLMKLVLTKTLPANLERVIVLDTDITFATDIAELWAVFHKFKGQQVLGLVENQSDWYLGNLWKNHRPWPALGRGYNTGVILLLLDKLRKMKWEQMWRLTAERELMGMLSTSLADQDIFNAVIKQNPFLVYQLPCFWNVQLSDHTRSEQCYRDVSDLKVIHWNSPKKLRVKNKHVEFFRNLYLTFLEYDGNLLRRELFGCPSEADVNSENKSVIQLDLANTKKAMIVPAFETLRYRLSFPKSKAELLSMLDMGTLFTFRYHVWTKGHAPTNFAKWRTATTPYRVEWEADFEPYVVVRRDCPEYDRRFVGFGWNKVAHIMELDVQEYEFIVLPNAYMIHMPHAPSFDITKFRSNKQYRICLKTLKEEFQQDMSRRYGFAALKYLTAENNS
;
A
#
# COMPACT_ATOMS: atom_id res chain seq x y z
N MET A 1 73.78 13.96 -35.28
CA MET A 1 73.54 12.52 -35.01
C MET A 1 72.85 12.36 -33.66
N LEU A 2 72.06 11.28 -33.50
CA LEU A 2 71.30 10.86 -32.30
C LEU A 2 69.83 11.32 -32.21
N GLY A 3 69.08 11.00 -33.26
CA GLY A 3 67.61 10.93 -33.26
C GLY A 3 67.12 9.53 -33.65
N ILE A 4 67.69 8.45 -33.09
CA ILE A 4 67.26 7.07 -33.37
C ILE A 4 67.52 6.22 -32.12
N CYS A 5 66.54 6.09 -31.20
CA CYS A 5 66.48 4.97 -30.22
C CYS A 5 65.22 4.94 -29.32
N ARG A 6 64.04 5.40 -29.75
CA ARG A 6 62.79 5.23 -28.97
C ARG A 6 61.58 4.67 -29.72
N GLY A 7 61.72 4.32 -31.01
CA GLY A 7 60.64 3.76 -31.84
C GLY A 7 60.54 2.22 -31.89
N ARG A 8 61.54 1.47 -31.40
CA ARG A 8 61.64 0.01 -31.62
C ARG A 8 61.04 -0.90 -30.52
N ARG A 9 60.57 -0.36 -29.38
CA ARG A 9 59.92 -1.17 -28.33
C ARG A 9 58.39 -1.22 -28.42
N LYS A 10 57.74 -0.35 -29.20
CA LYS A 10 56.26 -0.33 -29.33
C LYS A 10 55.72 -1.23 -30.45
N PHE A 11 56.55 -1.64 -31.41
CA PHE A 11 56.12 -2.54 -32.49
C PHE A 11 56.19 -4.04 -32.14
N LEU A 12 57.06 -4.45 -31.22
CA LEU A 12 57.18 -5.86 -30.79
C LEU A 12 56.06 -6.33 -29.85
N ALA A 13 55.46 -5.41 -29.07
CA ALA A 13 54.33 -5.73 -28.20
C ALA A 13 52.99 -5.81 -28.96
N ALA A 14 52.85 -5.12 -30.10
CA ALA A 14 51.63 -5.14 -30.90
C ALA A 14 51.51 -6.39 -31.80
N SER A 15 52.62 -7.05 -32.15
CA SER A 15 52.61 -8.22 -33.02
C SER A 15 52.35 -9.56 -32.31
N LEU A 16 52.49 -9.62 -30.98
CA LEU A 16 52.23 -10.84 -30.19
C LEU A 16 50.78 -10.97 -29.70
N SER A 17 49.97 -9.91 -29.74
CA SER A 17 48.56 -9.93 -29.32
C SER A 17 47.59 -10.32 -30.44
N LEU A 18 48.01 -10.27 -31.70
CA LEU A 18 47.17 -10.57 -32.88
C LEU A 18 47.20 -12.04 -33.32
N LEU A 19 48.06 -12.88 -32.73
CA LEU A 19 48.16 -14.31 -33.07
C LEU A 19 47.58 -15.26 -32.01
N CYS A 20 47.30 -14.80 -30.79
CA CYS A 20 46.81 -15.67 -29.71
C CYS A 20 45.28 -15.64 -29.49
N ILE A 21 44.54 -14.75 -30.17
CA ILE A 21 43.09 -14.61 -29.99
C ILE A 21 42.27 -15.61 -30.83
N PRO A 22 42.66 -15.99 -32.08
CA PRO A 22 41.87 -16.96 -32.85
C PRO A 22 41.94 -18.40 -32.32
N ALA A 23 43.04 -18.79 -31.66
CA ALA A 23 43.27 -20.17 -31.21
C ALA A 23 42.44 -20.57 -29.98
N ILE A 24 42.06 -19.61 -29.12
CA ILE A 24 41.27 -19.88 -27.90
C ILE A 24 39.78 -20.01 -28.22
N THR A 25 39.29 -19.35 -29.28
CA THR A 25 37.91 -19.48 -29.78
C THR A 25 37.64 -20.82 -30.47
N TRP A 26 38.65 -21.49 -31.04
CA TRP A 26 38.48 -22.77 -31.73
C TRP A 26 38.39 -23.97 -30.77
N ILE A 27 39.05 -23.90 -29.61
CA ILE A 27 39.01 -24.97 -28.59
C ILE A 27 37.69 -24.95 -27.81
N TYR A 28 37.05 -23.79 -27.68
CA TYR A 28 35.77 -23.64 -26.96
C TYR A 28 34.54 -24.08 -27.78
N LEU A 29 34.67 -24.17 -29.11
CA LEU A 29 33.56 -24.55 -30.01
C LEU A 29 33.52 -26.04 -30.38
N PHE A 30 34.49 -26.85 -29.96
CA PHE A 30 34.58 -28.29 -30.30
C PHE A 30 34.58 -29.25 -29.10
N SER A 31 34.41 -28.77 -27.87
CA SER A 31 34.44 -29.58 -26.64
C SER A 31 33.06 -29.91 -26.05
N GLY A 32 32.03 -30.06 -26.91
CA GLY A 32 30.66 -30.33 -26.45
C GLY A 32 29.80 -31.17 -27.40
N SER A 33 30.40 -32.10 -28.15
CA SER A 33 29.64 -33.12 -28.90
C SER A 33 30.36 -34.45 -28.82
N PHE A 34 29.90 -35.35 -27.95
CA PHE A 34 30.05 -36.79 -28.12
C PHE A 34 28.81 -37.49 -27.57
N GLU A 35 28.12 -38.18 -28.48
CA GLU A 35 27.04 -39.13 -28.20
C GLU A 35 27.62 -40.41 -27.57
N ASP A 36 26.85 -41.03 -26.67
CA ASP A 36 26.89 -42.48 -26.45
C ASP A 36 25.46 -42.98 -26.16
N GLY A 37 25.08 -44.08 -26.81
CA GLY A 37 23.69 -44.50 -26.98
C GLY A 37 23.20 -45.67 -26.11
N LYS A 38 21.86 -45.68 -25.96
CA LYS A 38 20.88 -46.79 -25.75
C LYS A 38 20.67 -47.39 -24.33
N PRO A 39 19.49 -48.01 -24.02
CA PRO A 39 18.13 -47.87 -24.59
C PRO A 39 16.96 -47.70 -23.56
N VAL A 40 15.83 -47.21 -24.09
CA VAL A 40 14.39 -47.37 -23.77
C VAL A 40 13.95 -48.14 -22.50
N SER A 41 13.06 -47.53 -21.70
CA SER A 41 11.95 -48.24 -21.02
C SER A 41 10.73 -47.31 -20.71
N LEU A 42 9.62 -47.63 -21.39
CA LEU A 42 8.19 -47.60 -21.03
C LEU A 42 7.59 -46.52 -20.11
N SER A 43 6.53 -45.88 -20.63
CA SER A 43 5.54 -45.01 -19.98
C SER A 43 4.59 -45.78 -19.01
N PRO A 44 3.73 -45.12 -18.21
CA PRO A 44 2.41 -44.75 -18.73
C PRO A 44 1.74 -43.47 -18.16
N LEU A 45 0.87 -42.95 -19.04
CA LEU A 45 -0.45 -42.34 -18.82
C LEU A 45 -0.64 -40.92 -18.23
N GLU A 46 -1.26 -40.13 -19.10
CA GLU A 46 -1.93 -38.85 -18.94
C GLU A 46 -2.95 -38.79 -17.79
N SER A 47 -3.09 -37.59 -17.21
CA SER A 47 -4.41 -37.05 -16.88
C SER A 47 -4.50 -35.61 -17.41
N GLN A 48 -5.27 -35.45 -18.49
CA GLN A 48 -5.59 -34.15 -19.09
C GLN A 48 -6.61 -33.42 -18.20
N ALA A 49 -6.34 -32.16 -17.85
CA ALA A 49 -7.35 -31.20 -17.43
C ALA A 49 -7.36 -30.05 -18.43
N HIS A 50 -8.49 -29.89 -19.12
CA HIS A 50 -8.72 -28.86 -20.12
C HIS A 50 -8.58 -27.45 -19.53
N SER A 51 -7.79 -26.61 -20.19
CA SER A 51 -7.78 -25.15 -20.05
C SER A 51 -7.40 -24.52 -21.41
N PRO A 52 -7.94 -23.33 -21.74
CA PRO A 52 -7.91 -22.82 -23.11
C PRO A 52 -6.49 -22.44 -23.54
N ARG A 53 -6.14 -22.86 -24.77
CA ARG A 53 -4.84 -22.65 -25.42
C ARG A 53 -4.56 -21.15 -25.60
N TYR A 54 -3.59 -20.64 -24.84
CA TYR A 54 -2.72 -19.55 -25.31
C TYR A 54 -1.47 -20.19 -25.91
N THR A 55 -1.09 -19.69 -27.09
CA THR A 55 0.09 -20.09 -27.85
C THR A 55 1.34 -20.14 -26.98
N ALA A 56 2.09 -21.25 -27.09
CA ALA A 56 3.18 -21.62 -26.21
C ALA A 56 4.28 -20.55 -26.13
N SER A 57 4.50 -20.00 -24.93
CA SER A 57 5.79 -19.42 -24.54
C SER A 57 6.87 -20.47 -24.72
N SER A 58 8.00 -20.13 -25.34
CA SER A 58 9.12 -21.06 -25.49
C SER A 58 9.60 -21.56 -24.12
N GLN A 59 10.12 -22.79 -24.03
CA GLN A 59 10.61 -23.36 -22.77
C GLN A 59 11.68 -22.46 -22.11
N ARG A 60 12.49 -21.76 -22.94
CA ARG A 60 13.44 -20.74 -22.49
C ARG A 60 12.80 -19.53 -21.81
N GLU A 61 11.64 -19.09 -22.27
CA GLU A 61 10.91 -17.97 -21.65
C GLU A 61 10.35 -18.36 -20.29
N ARG A 62 9.86 -19.60 -20.14
CA ARG A 62 9.41 -20.13 -18.83
C ARG A 62 10.56 -20.23 -17.84
N GLU A 63 11.69 -20.80 -18.26
CA GLU A 63 12.89 -20.89 -17.42
C GLU A 63 13.41 -19.50 -17.04
N SER A 64 13.42 -18.55 -17.99
CA SER A 64 13.80 -17.16 -17.71
C SER A 64 12.85 -16.48 -16.71
N LEU A 65 11.54 -16.72 -16.83
CA LEU A 65 10.54 -16.19 -15.91
C LEU A 65 10.70 -16.80 -14.51
N GLU A 66 10.94 -18.11 -14.40
CA GLU A 66 11.17 -18.79 -13.13
C GLU A 66 12.43 -18.30 -12.41
N VAL A 67 13.54 -18.10 -13.14
CA VAL A 67 14.76 -17.52 -12.58
C VAL A 67 14.47 -16.11 -12.05
N ARG A 68 13.76 -15.28 -12.82
CA ARG A 68 13.36 -13.93 -12.39
C ARG A 68 12.42 -13.92 -11.19
N MET A 69 11.47 -14.83 -11.12
CA MET A 69 10.63 -14.99 -9.94
C MET A 69 11.47 -15.31 -8.70
N ARG A 70 12.48 -16.18 -8.82
CA ARG A 70 13.41 -16.47 -7.71
C ARG A 70 14.24 -15.25 -7.31
N GLU A 71 14.75 -14.47 -8.26
CA GLU A 71 15.49 -13.22 -7.98
C GLU A 71 14.62 -12.22 -7.21
N VAL A 72 13.38 -11.99 -7.66
CA VAL A 72 12.43 -11.11 -6.97
C VAL A 72 12.10 -11.62 -5.56
N GLU A 73 11.94 -12.94 -5.41
CA GLU A 73 11.73 -13.55 -4.09
C GLU A 73 12.96 -13.41 -3.16
N GLU A 74 14.17 -13.50 -3.71
CA GLU A 74 15.40 -13.30 -2.96
C GLU A 74 15.58 -11.84 -2.56
N GLU A 75 15.28 -10.89 -3.43
CA GLU A 75 15.27 -9.47 -3.08
C GLU A 75 14.23 -9.16 -2.00
N ASN A 76 13.01 -9.70 -2.11
CA ASN A 76 11.99 -9.60 -1.06
C ASN A 76 12.51 -10.18 0.27
N ARG A 77 13.18 -11.34 0.24
CA ARG A 77 13.82 -11.94 1.42
C ARG A 77 14.97 -11.10 1.96
N ALA A 78 15.78 -10.49 1.09
CA ALA A 78 16.91 -9.65 1.46
C ALA A 78 16.43 -8.34 2.12
N LEU A 79 15.40 -7.71 1.55
CA LEU A 79 14.72 -6.56 2.15
C LEU A 79 14.27 -6.90 3.58
N ARG A 80 13.58 -8.02 3.77
CA ARG A 80 13.17 -8.50 5.12
C ARG A 80 14.34 -8.67 6.08
N ARG A 81 15.43 -9.32 5.66
CA ARG A 81 16.62 -9.53 6.49
C ARG A 81 17.30 -8.21 6.88
N GLN A 82 17.40 -7.27 5.94
CA GLN A 82 17.95 -5.94 6.23
C GLN A 82 17.10 -5.17 7.24
N LEU A 83 15.79 -5.40 7.23
CA LEU A 83 14.84 -4.77 8.15
C LEU A 83 14.88 -5.39 9.55
N SER A 84 14.98 -6.72 9.68
CA SER A 84 15.12 -7.38 10.98
C SER A 84 16.43 -7.04 11.68
N LEU A 85 17.51 -6.83 10.91
CA LEU A 85 18.81 -6.36 11.44
C LEU A 85 18.78 -4.88 11.89
N ALA A 86 17.91 -4.06 11.30
CA ALA A 86 17.71 -2.68 11.74
C ALA A 86 16.95 -2.59 13.08
N GLN A 87 16.03 -3.54 13.34
CA GLN A 87 15.30 -3.67 14.61
C GLN A 87 16.21 -4.13 15.77
N GLY A 88 17.30 -4.84 15.49
CA GLY A 88 18.26 -5.31 16.50
C GLY A 88 19.32 -4.28 16.94
N ARG A 89 19.32 -3.06 16.39
CA ARG A 89 20.30 -2.00 16.69
C ARG A 89 19.64 -0.73 17.24
N ALA A 90 18.80 -0.86 18.26
CA ALA A 90 18.53 0.26 19.16
C ALA A 90 19.68 0.34 20.20
N PRO A 91 20.38 1.48 20.36
CA PRO A 91 21.39 1.61 21.41
C PRO A 91 20.71 1.58 22.77
N SER A 92 21.21 0.75 23.67
CA SER A 92 20.92 0.84 25.10
C SER A 92 21.37 2.21 25.62
N HIS A 93 20.41 3.09 25.94
CA HIS A 93 20.74 4.33 26.63
C HIS A 93 21.33 3.99 28.00
N ARG A 94 22.65 4.18 28.11
CA ARG A 94 23.41 4.12 29.36
C ARG A 94 22.87 5.20 30.31
N ARG A 95 22.58 4.77 31.55
CA ARG A 95 22.43 5.64 32.73
C ARG A 95 23.58 6.65 32.78
N GLY A 96 23.25 7.93 32.69
CA GLY A 96 24.13 9.04 32.99
C GLY A 96 23.41 10.00 33.92
N ASN A 97 23.90 10.11 35.16
CA ASN A 97 23.44 11.02 36.19
C ASN A 97 23.45 12.48 35.69
N HIS A 98 22.29 13.13 35.70
CA HIS A 98 22.24 14.56 36.02
C HIS A 98 21.06 14.84 36.96
N SER A 99 21.43 14.99 38.23
CA SER A 99 20.68 15.72 39.23
C SER A 99 20.56 17.19 38.81
N LYS A 100 19.32 17.70 38.76
CA LYS A 100 18.95 18.97 39.38
C LYS A 100 17.43 19.09 39.43
N THR A 101 16.96 18.97 40.67
CA THR A 101 15.69 19.36 41.27
C THR A 101 15.22 20.75 40.83
N TYR A 102 13.91 20.92 40.60
CA TYR A 102 13.08 21.80 41.41
C TYR A 102 11.60 21.38 41.30
N SER A 103 11.00 21.27 42.48
CA SER A 103 9.66 20.81 42.83
C SER A 103 8.61 21.91 42.68
N MET A 104 7.33 21.52 42.61
CA MET A 104 6.16 22.07 43.36
C MET A 104 4.96 21.21 42.93
N GLU A 105 4.52 20.26 43.76
CA GLU A 105 3.54 20.37 44.86
C GLU A 105 2.07 20.32 44.39
N GLU A 106 1.34 19.44 45.06
CA GLU A 106 -0.06 19.08 44.89
C GLU A 106 -1.02 20.21 45.31
N GLY A 107 -2.19 20.23 44.70
CA GLY A 107 -3.32 21.05 45.11
C GLY A 107 -4.62 20.50 44.54
N THR A 108 -5.27 19.64 45.32
CA THR A 108 -6.65 19.15 45.15
C THR A 108 -7.67 20.27 45.34
N GLY A 109 -8.78 20.24 44.60
CA GLY A 109 -9.94 21.10 44.88
C GLY A 109 -11.02 21.03 43.80
N ASP A 110 -12.09 20.30 44.10
CA ASP A 110 -13.30 20.09 43.30
C ASP A 110 -14.04 21.38 42.91
N SER A 111 -14.73 21.34 41.76
CA SER A 111 -15.97 22.08 41.51
C SER A 111 -16.62 21.62 40.18
N GLU A 112 -17.33 20.49 40.22
CA GLU A 112 -18.45 20.26 39.30
C GLU A 112 -19.69 21.04 39.80
N ASN A 113 -20.52 21.46 38.83
CA ASN A 113 -21.91 21.91 38.95
C ASN A 113 -22.20 23.41 39.18
N LEU A 114 -22.27 24.14 38.06
CA LEU A 114 -23.41 25.01 37.79
C LEU A 114 -24.08 24.63 36.46
N ARG A 115 -25.19 23.90 36.60
CA ARG A 115 -26.43 23.80 35.78
C ARG A 115 -26.42 24.53 34.42
N ALA A 116 -26.64 23.80 33.33
CA ALA A 116 -27.97 23.38 32.84
C ALA A 116 -28.92 24.57 32.57
N GLY A 117 -29.03 24.93 31.29
CA GLY A 117 -30.01 25.88 30.78
C GLY A 117 -29.53 26.61 29.53
N ILE A 118 -29.69 25.99 28.35
CA ILE A 118 -30.08 26.62 27.08
C ILE A 118 -30.44 25.47 26.14
N VAL A 119 -31.75 25.28 25.97
CA VAL A 119 -32.34 24.63 24.79
C VAL A 119 -32.23 25.63 23.65
N ALA A 120 -31.90 25.12 22.46
CA ALA A 120 -31.91 25.75 21.13
C ALA A 120 -30.53 26.12 20.55
N GLY A 121 -30.22 25.44 19.43
CA GLY A 121 -29.43 25.99 18.32
C GLY A 121 -27.92 26.08 18.52
N ASN A 122 -27.20 25.04 18.12
CA ASN A 122 -26.23 25.14 17.03
C ASN A 122 -25.61 23.76 16.78
N SER A 123 -26.09 23.15 15.69
CA SER A 123 -25.35 22.12 14.97
C SER A 123 -23.91 22.60 14.77
N SER A 124 -22.97 21.88 15.36
CA SER A 124 -21.56 21.98 14.98
C SER A 124 -21.47 21.72 13.48
N GLU A 125 -21.23 22.76 12.68
CA GLU A 125 -20.84 22.64 11.28
C GLU A 125 -19.50 21.89 11.20
N CYS A 126 -19.58 20.56 11.25
CA CYS A 126 -18.53 19.71 10.75
C CYS A 126 -18.55 19.89 9.23
N GLY A 127 -17.69 20.77 8.72
CA GLY A 127 -17.70 21.18 7.31
C GLY A 127 -17.82 19.99 6.38
N GLN A 128 -18.90 19.95 5.60
CA GLN A 128 -19.14 18.91 4.60
C GLN A 128 -17.97 18.96 3.60
N GLN A 129 -17.04 18.01 3.69
CA GLN A 129 -16.07 17.85 2.61
C GLN A 129 -16.86 17.49 1.34
N PRO A 130 -16.49 18.05 0.18
CA PRO A 130 -17.16 17.72 -1.08
C PRO A 130 -17.09 16.20 -1.28
N VAL A 131 -18.25 15.57 -1.32
CA VAL A 131 -18.38 14.11 -1.40
C VAL A 131 -18.23 13.72 -2.87
N VAL A 132 -17.26 12.86 -3.17
CA VAL A 132 -17.17 12.20 -4.50
C VAL A 132 -18.33 11.24 -4.61
N GLU A 133 -19.10 11.32 -5.70
CA GLU A 133 -20.24 10.42 -5.87
C GLU A 133 -19.76 8.97 -5.91
N LYS A 134 -20.49 8.07 -5.24
CA LYS A 134 -20.08 6.67 -5.02
C LYS A 134 -19.64 5.95 -6.30
N CYS A 135 -20.29 6.25 -7.43
CA CYS A 135 -20.03 5.61 -8.72
C CYS A 135 -19.32 6.51 -9.73
N GLU A 136 -18.81 7.66 -9.28
CA GLU A 136 -17.90 8.46 -10.09
C GLU A 136 -16.56 7.71 -10.24
N THR A 137 -16.11 7.56 -11.49
CA THR A 137 -14.82 6.94 -11.81
C THR A 137 -13.68 7.92 -11.53
N ILE A 138 -12.72 7.48 -10.72
CA ILE A 138 -11.50 8.23 -10.44
C ILE A 138 -10.42 7.81 -11.44
N HIS A 139 -9.88 8.80 -12.16
CA HIS A 139 -8.85 8.57 -13.18
C HIS A 139 -7.45 8.80 -12.60
N VAL A 140 -6.57 7.81 -12.79
CA VAL A 140 -5.21 7.81 -12.28
C VAL A 140 -4.23 7.56 -13.41
N ALA A 141 -3.27 8.45 -13.63
CA ALA A 141 -2.22 8.30 -14.65
C ALA A 141 -0.87 7.98 -14.02
N ILE A 142 -0.15 6.99 -14.59
CA ILE A 142 1.17 6.55 -14.12
C ILE A 142 2.08 6.35 -15.34
N VAL A 143 3.33 6.81 -15.23
CA VAL A 143 4.38 6.47 -16.20
C VAL A 143 5.23 5.35 -15.60
N CYS A 144 5.29 4.20 -16.27
CA CYS A 144 5.98 3.02 -15.76
C CYS A 144 6.77 2.33 -16.87
N ALA A 145 8.09 2.21 -16.73
CA ALA A 145 8.92 1.55 -17.72
C ALA A 145 9.95 0.62 -17.09
N GLY A 146 10.07 -0.58 -17.67
CA GLY A 146 10.97 -1.63 -17.22
C GLY A 146 10.50 -2.38 -15.97
N TYR A 147 11.27 -3.43 -15.63
CA TYR A 147 10.94 -4.38 -14.57
C TYR A 147 10.87 -3.75 -13.17
N ASN A 148 11.85 -2.93 -12.81
CA ASN A 148 11.95 -2.38 -11.45
C ASN A 148 10.78 -1.43 -11.15
N ALA A 149 10.46 -0.54 -12.09
CA ALA A 149 9.33 0.37 -11.96
C ALA A 149 8.00 -0.40 -11.86
N SER A 150 7.85 -1.48 -12.63
CA SER A 150 6.65 -2.33 -12.59
C SER A 150 6.39 -2.91 -11.19
N ARG A 151 7.44 -3.30 -10.46
CA ARG A 151 7.31 -3.79 -9.08
C ARG A 151 6.88 -2.71 -8.10
N ASP A 152 7.40 -1.50 -8.24
CA ASP A 152 6.98 -0.37 -7.41
C ASP A 152 5.52 -0.01 -7.68
N VAL A 153 5.11 0.05 -8.96
CA VAL A 153 3.71 0.29 -9.36
C VAL A 153 2.75 -0.75 -8.77
N VAL A 154 3.14 -2.02 -8.69
CA VAL A 154 2.30 -3.06 -8.06
C VAL A 154 2.01 -2.74 -6.60
N THR A 155 3.01 -2.26 -5.86
CA THR A 155 2.85 -1.88 -4.45
C THR A 155 1.94 -0.65 -4.32
N LEU A 156 2.16 0.36 -5.18
CA LEU A 156 1.29 1.53 -5.28
C LEU A 156 -0.16 1.12 -5.55
N VAL A 157 -0.41 0.35 -6.61
CA VAL A 157 -1.76 -0.05 -7.02
C VAL A 157 -2.44 -0.83 -5.91
N LYS A 158 -1.76 -1.79 -5.25
CA LYS A 158 -2.34 -2.50 -4.10
C LYS A 158 -2.75 -1.55 -2.97
N SER A 159 -1.93 -0.56 -2.64
CA SER A 159 -2.27 0.43 -1.60
C SER A 159 -3.49 1.27 -1.97
N VAL A 160 -3.60 1.73 -3.22
CA VAL A 160 -4.77 2.47 -3.71
C VAL A 160 -6.02 1.57 -3.70
N LEU A 161 -5.91 0.36 -4.26
CA LEU A 161 -7.04 -0.58 -4.35
C LEU A 161 -7.52 -1.07 -2.99
N PHE A 162 -6.64 -1.14 -1.98
CA PHE A 162 -7.01 -1.52 -0.62
C PHE A 162 -7.90 -0.47 0.05
N HIS A 163 -7.63 0.82 -0.20
CA HIS A 163 -8.37 1.92 0.42
C HIS A 163 -9.55 2.45 -0.41
N ARG A 164 -9.68 2.06 -1.69
CA ARG A 164 -10.66 2.63 -2.62
C ARG A 164 -12.10 2.42 -2.18
N ARG A 165 -12.95 3.42 -2.46
CA ARG A 165 -14.41 3.33 -2.34
C ARG A 165 -15.17 3.66 -3.63
N ASN A 166 -14.43 3.93 -4.70
CA ASN A 166 -14.94 4.37 -6.00
C ASN A 166 -14.34 3.52 -7.13
N PRO A 167 -15.04 3.41 -8.28
CA PRO A 167 -14.45 2.86 -9.49
C PRO A 167 -13.15 3.58 -9.86
N LEU A 168 -12.17 2.84 -10.39
CA LEU A 168 -10.88 3.38 -10.79
C LEU A 168 -10.60 3.11 -12.26
N HIS A 169 -10.02 4.08 -12.94
CA HIS A 169 -9.48 3.91 -14.28
C HIS A 169 -8.00 4.31 -14.28
N PHE A 170 -7.12 3.32 -14.44
CA PHE A 170 -5.69 3.54 -14.58
C PHE A 170 -5.31 3.79 -16.04
N HIS A 171 -4.57 4.87 -16.27
CA HIS A 171 -3.97 5.22 -17.54
C HIS A 171 -2.45 5.04 -17.44
N LEU A 172 -1.90 4.04 -18.11
CA LEU A 172 -0.50 3.64 -17.95
C LEU A 172 0.30 3.98 -19.20
N ILE A 173 1.20 4.97 -19.12
CA ILE A 173 2.24 5.13 -20.15
C ILE A 173 3.32 4.10 -19.84
N ALA A 174 3.45 3.09 -20.70
CA ALA A 174 4.28 1.93 -20.44
C ALA A 174 5.15 1.52 -21.63
N ASP A 175 6.35 1.01 -21.35
CA ASP A 175 7.09 0.24 -22.35
C ASP A 175 6.53 -1.18 -22.47
N SER A 176 6.90 -1.89 -23.52
CA SER A 176 6.37 -3.24 -23.81
C SER A 176 6.57 -4.22 -22.65
N ILE A 177 7.66 -4.08 -21.90
CA ILE A 177 7.97 -4.90 -20.72
C ILE A 177 6.97 -4.61 -19.59
N ALA A 178 6.79 -3.34 -19.22
CA ALA A 178 5.88 -2.96 -18.15
C ALA A 178 4.42 -3.25 -18.52
N GLU A 179 4.03 -3.04 -19.78
CA GLU A 179 2.70 -3.36 -20.28
C GLU A 179 2.40 -4.85 -20.12
N GLN A 180 3.29 -5.74 -20.58
CA GLN A 180 3.09 -7.18 -20.45
C GLN A 180 2.92 -7.63 -18.99
N ILE A 181 3.76 -7.11 -18.09
CA ILE A 181 3.72 -7.43 -16.65
C ILE A 181 2.40 -6.94 -16.04
N LEU A 182 2.08 -5.67 -16.23
CA LEU A 182 0.93 -5.05 -15.59
C LEU A 182 -0.39 -5.55 -16.18
N ALA A 183 -0.48 -5.78 -17.50
CA ALA A 183 -1.65 -6.37 -18.13
C ALA A 183 -1.96 -7.76 -17.55
N THR A 184 -0.93 -8.61 -17.42
CA THR A 184 -1.06 -9.94 -16.80
C THR A 184 -1.55 -9.81 -15.35
N LEU A 185 -1.01 -8.87 -14.58
CA LEU A 185 -1.42 -8.66 -13.18
C LEU A 185 -2.86 -8.18 -13.05
N PHE A 186 -3.26 -7.15 -13.79
CA PHE A 186 -4.65 -6.65 -13.73
C PHE A 186 -5.65 -7.69 -14.24
N GLN A 187 -5.30 -8.42 -15.31
CA GLN A 187 -6.13 -9.51 -15.82
C GLN A 187 -6.25 -10.65 -14.81
N THR A 188 -5.16 -11.05 -14.15
CA THR A 188 -5.20 -12.13 -13.16
C THR A 188 -5.86 -11.69 -11.87
N TRP A 189 -5.70 -10.44 -11.43
CA TRP A 189 -6.39 -9.96 -10.26
C TRP A 189 -7.89 -9.84 -10.48
N MET A 190 -8.39 -9.56 -11.70
CA MET A 190 -9.83 -9.47 -12.01
C MET A 190 -10.59 -8.61 -10.99
N VAL A 191 -10.08 -7.41 -10.75
CA VAL A 191 -10.59 -6.52 -9.70
C VAL A 191 -11.87 -5.83 -10.18
N PRO A 192 -13.02 -5.96 -9.50
CA PRO A 192 -14.26 -5.30 -9.91
C PRO A 192 -14.14 -3.78 -9.92
N ALA A 193 -14.82 -3.14 -10.88
CA ALA A 193 -14.86 -1.69 -11.07
C ALA A 193 -13.47 -1.05 -11.25
N VAL A 194 -12.53 -1.79 -11.86
CA VAL A 194 -11.20 -1.28 -12.23
C VAL A 194 -11.01 -1.45 -13.74
N ARG A 195 -10.73 -0.33 -14.42
CA ARG A 195 -10.34 -0.30 -15.83
C ARG A 195 -8.87 0.08 -15.95
N VAL A 196 -8.19 -0.44 -16.96
CA VAL A 196 -6.80 -0.10 -17.27
C VAL A 196 -6.66 0.09 -18.77
N ASP A 197 -6.12 1.24 -19.19
CA ASP A 197 -5.71 1.48 -20.58
C ASP A 197 -4.19 1.75 -20.62
N PHE A 198 -3.52 1.16 -21.61
CA PHE A 198 -2.07 1.32 -21.83
C PHE A 198 -1.80 2.26 -23.00
N TYR A 199 -0.74 3.06 -22.87
CA TYR A 199 -0.25 3.99 -23.89
C TYR A 199 1.23 3.70 -24.13
N ASN A 200 1.58 3.35 -25.35
CA ASN A 200 2.94 2.91 -25.68
C ASN A 200 3.94 4.06 -25.50
N ALA A 201 4.85 3.90 -24.54
CA ALA A 201 5.88 4.88 -24.24
C ALA A 201 6.84 5.09 -25.41
N ASP A 202 7.08 4.06 -26.24
CA ASP A 202 7.99 4.16 -27.39
C ASP A 202 7.47 5.13 -28.45
N GLU A 203 6.15 5.21 -28.64
CA GLU A 203 5.50 6.15 -29.56
C GLU A 203 5.61 7.61 -29.08
N LEU A 204 5.81 7.82 -27.78
CA LEU A 204 5.87 9.14 -27.16
C LEU A 204 7.31 9.63 -26.95
N LYS A 205 8.33 8.77 -27.16
CA LYS A 205 9.74 9.12 -26.88
C LYS A 205 10.21 10.36 -27.65
N SER A 206 9.82 10.49 -28.92
CA SER A 206 10.21 11.61 -29.79
C SER A 206 9.74 12.97 -29.28
N GLU A 207 8.67 13.00 -28.49
CA GLU A 207 8.07 14.23 -27.97
C GLU A 207 8.96 14.91 -26.92
N VAL A 208 9.80 14.14 -26.23
CA VAL A 208 10.61 14.60 -25.09
C VAL A 208 12.10 14.28 -25.21
N SER A 209 12.52 13.42 -26.14
CA SER A 209 13.92 12.96 -26.28
C SER A 209 14.92 14.08 -26.60
N TRP A 210 14.44 15.21 -27.13
CA TRP A 210 15.24 16.40 -27.40
C TRP A 210 15.69 17.14 -26.12
N ILE A 211 15.10 16.84 -24.96
CA ILE A 211 15.41 17.45 -23.66
C ILE A 211 16.57 16.68 -23.00
N PRO A 212 17.77 17.27 -22.86
CA PRO A 212 18.86 16.62 -22.16
C PRO A 212 18.50 16.44 -20.68
N ASN A 213 18.66 15.22 -20.15
CA ASN A 213 18.23 14.89 -18.79
C ASN A 213 19.27 14.03 -18.06
N LYS A 214 19.50 14.36 -16.77
CA LYS A 214 20.42 13.63 -15.87
C LYS A 214 19.70 12.79 -14.82
N HIS A 215 18.36 12.83 -14.77
CA HIS A 215 17.59 12.09 -13.79
C HIS A 215 17.72 10.57 -13.98
N TYR A 216 17.72 9.82 -12.87
CA TYR A 216 17.93 8.36 -12.90
C TYR A 216 16.84 7.60 -13.66
N SER A 217 15.61 8.14 -13.72
CA SER A 217 14.52 7.56 -14.52
C SER A 217 14.67 7.79 -16.03
N GLY A 218 15.73 8.47 -16.47
CA GLY A 218 16.02 8.74 -17.88
C GLY A 218 14.86 9.44 -18.58
N ILE A 219 14.61 9.07 -19.83
CA ILE A 219 13.56 9.68 -20.68
C ILE A 219 12.14 9.52 -20.11
N TYR A 220 11.87 8.43 -19.40
CA TYR A 220 10.55 8.18 -18.79
C TYR A 220 10.21 9.18 -17.70
N GLY A 221 11.22 9.76 -17.03
CA GLY A 221 11.02 10.87 -16.10
C GLY A 221 10.43 12.13 -16.74
N LEU A 222 10.49 12.29 -18.06
CA LEU A 222 9.95 13.43 -18.79
C LEU A 222 8.52 13.19 -19.33
N MET A 223 8.06 11.94 -19.36
CA MET A 223 6.82 11.58 -20.08
C MET A 223 5.54 12.09 -19.40
N LYS A 224 5.59 12.59 -18.16
CA LYS A 224 4.47 13.29 -17.54
C LYS A 224 4.11 14.59 -18.31
N LEU A 225 5.05 15.19 -19.04
CA LEU A 225 4.83 16.41 -19.83
C LEU A 225 3.85 16.20 -20.99
N VAL A 226 3.72 14.97 -21.50
CA VAL A 226 2.90 14.67 -22.69
C VAL A 226 1.49 14.17 -22.35
N LEU A 227 1.14 14.04 -21.06
CA LEU A 227 -0.16 13.50 -20.62
C LEU A 227 -1.37 14.24 -21.23
N THR A 228 -1.29 15.56 -21.41
CA THR A 228 -2.38 16.34 -22.01
C THR A 228 -2.69 15.96 -23.46
N LYS A 229 -1.67 15.48 -24.20
CA LYS A 229 -1.76 14.99 -25.58
C LYS A 229 -2.08 13.49 -25.64
N THR A 230 -1.53 12.71 -24.72
CA THR A 230 -1.66 11.24 -24.70
C THR A 230 -3.03 10.77 -24.19
N LEU A 231 -3.56 11.37 -23.13
CA LEU A 231 -4.81 10.92 -22.50
C LEU A 231 -6.04 11.31 -23.33
N PRO A 232 -7.17 10.58 -23.20
CA PRO A 232 -8.36 10.79 -24.02
C PRO A 232 -8.85 12.24 -24.03
N ALA A 233 -9.27 12.74 -25.20
CA ALA A 233 -9.62 14.15 -25.38
C ALA A 233 -10.82 14.60 -24.52
N ASN A 234 -11.72 13.67 -24.19
CA ASN A 234 -12.88 13.90 -23.32
C ASN A 234 -12.56 13.76 -21.82
N LEU A 235 -11.36 13.30 -21.44
CA LEU A 235 -10.97 13.21 -20.05
C LEU A 235 -10.65 14.61 -19.51
N GLU A 236 -11.41 15.06 -18.51
CA GLU A 236 -11.31 16.43 -17.98
C GLU A 236 -10.27 16.59 -16.88
N ARG A 237 -10.13 15.60 -16.01
CA ARG A 237 -9.24 15.66 -14.85
C ARG A 237 -8.62 14.30 -14.54
N VAL A 238 -7.41 14.30 -13.99
CA VAL A 238 -6.65 13.08 -13.66
C VAL A 238 -5.70 13.32 -12.48
N ILE A 239 -5.52 12.31 -11.62
CA ILE A 239 -4.44 12.28 -10.63
C ILE A 239 -3.23 11.57 -11.25
N VAL A 240 -2.08 12.23 -11.28
CA VAL A 240 -0.82 11.64 -11.73
C VAL A 240 0.01 11.22 -10.53
N LEU A 241 0.54 9.99 -10.56
CA LEU A 241 1.31 9.42 -9.46
C LEU A 241 2.66 8.89 -9.95
N ASP A 242 3.70 9.11 -9.15
CA ASP A 242 4.97 8.40 -9.28
C ASP A 242 4.82 6.92 -8.90
N THR A 243 5.69 6.06 -9.44
CA THR A 243 5.62 4.61 -9.24
C THR A 243 5.91 4.19 -7.81
N ASP A 244 6.66 5.00 -7.06
CA ASP A 244 7.15 4.77 -5.71
C ASP A 244 6.34 5.54 -4.65
N ILE A 245 5.03 5.60 -4.87
CA ILE A 245 4.04 6.16 -3.95
C ILE A 245 3.36 5.03 -3.15
N THR A 246 2.98 5.32 -1.91
CA THR A 246 2.15 4.42 -1.08
C THR A 246 1.01 5.21 -0.44
N PHE A 247 -0.23 4.80 -0.70
CA PHE A 247 -1.43 5.38 -0.09
C PHE A 247 -1.70 4.76 1.28
N ALA A 248 -2.13 5.61 2.22
CA ALA A 248 -2.61 5.23 3.55
C ALA A 248 -4.09 5.60 3.77
N THR A 249 -4.73 6.21 2.77
CA THR A 249 -6.15 6.59 2.79
C THR A 249 -6.80 6.43 1.41
N ASP A 250 -8.11 6.66 1.34
CA ASP A 250 -8.89 6.61 0.10
C ASP A 250 -8.48 7.74 -0.86
N ILE A 251 -8.18 7.38 -2.11
CA ILE A 251 -7.82 8.31 -3.17
C ILE A 251 -8.96 9.26 -3.54
N ALA A 252 -10.22 8.90 -3.24
CA ALA A 252 -11.38 9.77 -3.44
C ALA A 252 -11.26 11.10 -2.66
N GLU A 253 -10.64 11.09 -1.48
CA GLU A 253 -10.38 12.32 -0.73
C GLU A 253 -9.43 13.27 -1.46
N LEU A 254 -8.46 12.74 -2.22
CA LEU A 254 -7.56 13.54 -3.07
C LEU A 254 -8.31 14.05 -4.30
N TRP A 255 -9.11 13.19 -4.92
CA TRP A 255 -9.95 13.54 -6.08
C TRP A 255 -10.91 14.69 -5.77
N ALA A 256 -11.51 14.69 -4.57
CA ALA A 256 -12.39 15.76 -4.11
C ALA A 256 -11.71 17.15 -4.08
N VAL A 257 -10.37 17.22 -4.00
CA VAL A 257 -9.62 18.48 -3.96
C VAL A 257 -9.74 19.27 -5.27
N PHE A 258 -10.07 18.64 -6.40
CA PHE A 258 -10.34 19.36 -7.65
C PHE A 258 -11.44 20.43 -7.48
N HIS A 259 -12.45 20.19 -6.63
CA HIS A 259 -13.52 21.16 -6.35
C HIS A 259 -13.04 22.41 -5.60
N LYS A 260 -11.83 22.37 -5.03
CA LYS A 260 -11.21 23.50 -4.33
C LYS A 260 -10.44 24.43 -5.26
N PHE A 261 -10.20 24.03 -6.52
CA PHE A 261 -9.50 24.87 -7.48
C PHE A 261 -10.37 26.08 -7.84
N LYS A 262 -9.78 27.27 -7.82
CA LYS A 262 -10.46 28.54 -8.13
C LYS A 262 -9.72 29.28 -9.23
N GLY A 263 -10.44 30.13 -9.96
CA GLY A 263 -9.87 30.97 -11.02
C GLY A 263 -9.16 30.16 -12.10
N GLN A 264 -7.89 30.49 -12.36
CA GLN A 264 -7.04 29.89 -13.39
C GLN A 264 -6.22 28.69 -12.88
N GLN A 265 -6.48 28.19 -11.67
CA GLN A 265 -5.78 27.02 -11.15
C GLN A 265 -6.11 25.78 -11.98
N VAL A 266 -5.06 25.09 -12.42
CA VAL A 266 -5.12 23.89 -13.27
C VAL A 266 -4.17 22.77 -12.82
N LEU A 267 -3.24 23.08 -11.91
CA LEU A 267 -2.28 22.15 -11.30
C LEU A 267 -2.49 22.10 -9.79
N GLY A 268 -2.63 20.91 -9.22
CA GLY A 268 -2.54 20.69 -7.77
C GLY A 268 -1.25 19.96 -7.43
N LEU A 269 -0.39 20.59 -6.62
CA LEU A 269 0.95 20.07 -6.30
C LEU A 269 1.30 20.33 -4.84
N VAL A 270 2.13 19.47 -4.25
CA VAL A 270 2.73 19.70 -2.93
C VAL A 270 4.07 20.41 -3.08
N GLU A 271 4.30 21.44 -2.25
CA GLU A 271 5.60 22.12 -2.18
C GLU A 271 6.71 21.08 -1.92
N ASN A 272 7.83 21.20 -2.62
CA ASN A 272 8.98 20.34 -2.44
C ASN A 272 9.53 20.50 -1.01
N GLN A 273 9.70 19.38 -0.32
CA GLN A 273 10.06 19.33 1.11
C GLN A 273 11.58 19.34 1.33
N SER A 274 12.33 19.90 0.38
CA SER A 274 13.77 20.12 0.50
C SER A 274 14.13 21.51 -0.05
N ASP A 275 15.33 21.98 0.27
CA ASP A 275 15.81 23.28 -0.21
C ASP A 275 16.46 23.17 -1.62
N TRP A 276 16.12 22.13 -2.40
CA TRP A 276 16.67 21.85 -3.75
C TRP A 276 16.64 23.07 -4.66
N TYR A 277 15.48 23.72 -4.76
CA TYR A 277 15.31 24.86 -5.65
C TYR A 277 15.76 26.20 -5.07
N LEU A 278 16.14 26.25 -3.78
CA LEU A 278 16.70 27.47 -3.17
C LEU A 278 18.17 27.68 -3.50
N GLY A 279 18.87 26.64 -4.00
CA GLY A 279 20.29 26.73 -4.39
C GLY A 279 21.29 26.59 -3.23
N ASN A 280 20.79 26.33 -2.02
CA ASN A 280 21.61 26.43 -0.80
C ASN A 280 22.19 25.09 -0.29
N LEU A 281 21.96 23.98 -0.99
CA LEU A 281 22.37 22.64 -0.51
C LEU A 281 23.87 22.36 -0.63
N TRP A 282 24.54 22.83 -1.69
CA TRP A 282 25.98 22.66 -1.89
C TRP A 282 26.59 23.82 -2.68
N LYS A 283 27.91 24.00 -2.54
CA LYS A 283 28.68 24.97 -3.32
C LYS A 283 28.52 24.65 -4.81
N ASN A 284 28.20 25.68 -5.61
CA ASN A 284 27.94 25.60 -7.06
C ASN A 284 26.66 24.87 -7.46
N HIS A 285 25.72 24.61 -6.54
CA HIS A 285 24.38 24.18 -6.93
C HIS A 285 23.67 25.30 -7.70
N ARG A 286 23.28 25.04 -8.94
CA ARG A 286 22.44 25.94 -9.72
C ARG A 286 21.13 25.23 -10.01
N PRO A 287 20.05 25.53 -9.27
CA PRO A 287 18.77 24.89 -9.50
C PRO A 287 18.08 25.48 -10.73
N TRP A 288 17.19 24.68 -11.33
CA TRP A 288 16.22 25.18 -12.30
C TRP A 288 15.31 26.25 -11.66
N PRO A 289 14.73 27.16 -12.45
CA PRO A 289 13.85 28.18 -11.91
C PRO A 289 12.62 27.54 -11.23
N ALA A 290 12.33 27.94 -10.00
CA ALA A 290 11.10 27.58 -9.30
C ALA A 290 10.56 28.74 -8.46
N LEU A 291 9.31 28.61 -8.00
CA LEU A 291 8.71 29.48 -6.99
C LEU A 291 9.03 28.92 -5.59
N GLY A 292 9.67 29.71 -4.72
CA GLY A 292 10.02 29.27 -3.37
C GLY A 292 10.88 28.00 -3.38
N ARG A 293 10.47 26.97 -2.63
CA ARG A 293 11.13 25.66 -2.65
C ARG A 293 10.78 24.81 -3.86
N GLY A 294 9.94 25.29 -4.77
CA GLY A 294 9.40 24.52 -5.89
C GLY A 294 8.35 23.50 -5.44
N TYR A 295 7.90 22.69 -6.38
CA TYR A 295 6.86 21.68 -6.21
C TYR A 295 7.39 20.31 -6.62
N ASN A 296 6.97 19.26 -5.92
CA ASN A 296 7.31 17.88 -6.26
C ASN A 296 6.25 17.26 -7.19
N THR A 297 6.68 16.58 -8.24
CA THR A 297 5.80 16.00 -9.29
C THR A 297 5.37 14.55 -9.02
N GLY A 298 5.62 14.01 -7.83
CA GLY A 298 5.20 12.64 -7.50
C GLY A 298 3.71 12.46 -7.25
N VAL A 299 3.00 13.55 -6.95
CA VAL A 299 1.54 13.60 -6.90
C VAL A 299 1.09 14.90 -7.56
N ILE A 300 0.35 14.78 -8.67
CA ILE A 300 -0.14 15.93 -9.44
C ILE A 300 -1.64 15.78 -9.67
N LEU A 301 -2.42 16.83 -9.42
CA LEU A 301 -3.78 16.94 -9.91
C LEU A 301 -3.76 17.79 -11.19
N LEU A 302 -4.20 17.22 -12.31
CA LEU A 302 -4.25 17.91 -13.60
C LEU A 302 -5.70 18.14 -14.03
N LEU A 303 -6.08 19.40 -14.28
CA LEU A 303 -7.28 19.75 -15.05
C LEU A 303 -6.93 19.76 -16.54
N LEU A 304 -7.04 18.61 -17.18
CA LEU A 304 -6.63 18.36 -18.56
C LEU A 304 -7.39 19.23 -19.57
N ASP A 305 -8.70 19.41 -19.40
CA ASP A 305 -9.50 20.21 -20.33
C ASP A 305 -9.03 21.67 -20.37
N LYS A 306 -8.76 22.26 -19.20
CA LYS A 306 -8.22 23.62 -19.07
C LYS A 306 -6.79 23.71 -19.56
N LEU A 307 -5.93 22.74 -19.20
CA LEU A 307 -4.55 22.70 -19.69
C LEU A 307 -4.47 22.65 -21.22
N ARG A 308 -5.33 21.85 -21.87
CA ARG A 308 -5.44 21.80 -23.34
C ARG A 308 -5.87 23.14 -23.92
N LYS A 309 -6.91 23.78 -23.35
CA LYS A 309 -7.36 25.13 -23.76
C LYS A 309 -6.27 26.19 -23.62
N MET A 310 -5.41 26.07 -22.61
CA MET A 310 -4.28 26.96 -22.36
C MET A 310 -3.03 26.62 -23.19
N LYS A 311 -3.10 25.63 -24.08
CA LYS A 311 -1.97 25.14 -24.88
C LYS A 311 -0.77 24.76 -24.02
N TRP A 312 -1.02 23.99 -22.95
CA TRP A 312 0.01 23.50 -22.02
C TRP A 312 1.24 22.93 -22.73
N GLU A 313 1.05 22.14 -23.80
CA GLU A 313 2.14 21.58 -24.57
C GLU A 313 3.10 22.65 -25.11
N GLN A 314 2.55 23.67 -25.76
CA GLN A 314 3.34 24.78 -26.28
C GLN A 314 4.03 25.54 -25.15
N MET A 315 3.34 25.74 -24.03
CA MET A 315 3.86 26.47 -22.88
C MET A 315 5.10 25.79 -22.29
N TRP A 316 5.04 24.50 -21.97
CA TRP A 316 6.18 23.82 -21.36
C TRP A 316 7.34 23.64 -22.34
N ARG A 317 7.07 23.42 -23.64
CA ARG A 317 8.13 23.33 -24.66
C ARG A 317 8.94 24.62 -24.76
N LEU A 318 8.25 25.76 -24.92
CA LEU A 318 8.90 27.07 -25.00
C LEU A 318 9.68 27.42 -23.72
N THR A 319 9.15 27.05 -22.55
CA THR A 319 9.87 27.22 -21.29
C THR A 319 11.11 26.32 -21.24
N ALA A 320 11.00 25.05 -21.60
CA ALA A 320 12.14 24.13 -21.60
C ALA A 320 13.25 24.58 -22.57
N GLU A 321 12.92 24.96 -23.80
CA GLU A 321 13.87 25.51 -24.78
C GLU A 321 14.60 26.74 -24.22
N ARG A 322 13.86 27.66 -23.59
CA ARG A 322 14.43 28.87 -22.99
C ARG A 322 15.42 28.56 -21.88
N GLU A 323 15.03 27.73 -20.92
CA GLU A 323 15.86 27.45 -19.75
C GLU A 323 17.07 26.55 -20.09
N LEU A 324 16.94 25.66 -21.08
CA LEU A 324 18.04 24.82 -21.55
C LEU A 324 19.22 25.60 -22.13
N MET A 325 18.99 26.82 -22.66
CA MET A 325 20.08 27.71 -23.08
C MET A 325 21.03 28.07 -21.92
N GLY A 326 20.53 28.11 -20.68
CA GLY A 326 21.32 28.45 -19.49
C GLY A 326 21.69 27.27 -18.59
N MET A 327 20.86 26.23 -18.56
CA MET A 327 20.97 25.08 -17.63
C MET A 327 21.61 23.83 -18.24
N LEU A 328 21.68 23.74 -19.58
CA LEU A 328 22.21 22.61 -20.38
C LEU A 328 21.44 21.28 -20.27
N SER A 329 20.82 20.98 -19.14
CA SER A 329 20.05 19.74 -18.92
C SER A 329 19.11 19.85 -17.73
N THR A 330 18.01 19.10 -17.71
CA THR A 330 17.20 18.86 -16.51
C THR A 330 17.95 17.97 -15.52
N SER A 331 17.76 18.21 -14.23
CA SER A 331 18.30 17.39 -13.14
C SER A 331 17.21 16.52 -12.50
N LEU A 332 16.01 17.06 -12.34
CA LEU A 332 14.83 16.40 -11.80
C LEU A 332 13.74 16.20 -12.88
N ALA A 333 14.17 15.94 -14.12
CA ALA A 333 13.31 15.63 -15.27
C ALA A 333 12.13 16.62 -15.44
N ASP A 334 10.89 16.10 -15.47
CA ASP A 334 9.67 16.88 -15.63
C ASP A 334 9.49 17.93 -14.52
N GLN A 335 9.88 17.61 -13.29
CA GLN A 335 9.76 18.48 -12.12
C GLN A 335 10.41 19.84 -12.36
N ASP A 336 11.57 19.87 -13.00
CA ASP A 336 12.28 21.11 -13.33
C ASP A 336 11.50 21.97 -14.31
N ILE A 337 10.89 21.36 -15.33
CA ILE A 337 10.11 22.06 -16.35
C ILE A 337 8.76 22.55 -15.79
N PHE A 338 8.06 21.72 -15.01
CA PHE A 338 6.85 22.14 -14.30
C PHE A 338 7.14 23.35 -13.41
N ASN A 339 8.21 23.31 -12.61
CA ASN A 339 8.59 24.43 -11.75
C ASN A 339 8.96 25.70 -12.52
N ALA A 340 9.66 25.57 -13.65
CA ALA A 340 10.00 26.72 -14.48
C ALA A 340 8.75 27.38 -15.09
N VAL A 341 7.77 26.58 -15.54
CA VAL A 341 6.49 27.09 -16.04
C VAL A 341 5.70 27.77 -14.92
N ILE A 342 5.64 27.15 -13.74
CA ILE A 342 4.95 27.68 -12.55
C ILE A 342 5.59 28.99 -12.08
N LYS A 343 6.92 29.11 -12.12
CA LYS A 343 7.60 30.37 -11.75
C LYS A 343 7.16 31.54 -12.63
N GLN A 344 6.90 31.28 -13.91
CA GLN A 344 6.40 32.28 -14.85
C GLN A 344 4.88 32.50 -14.73
N ASN A 345 4.14 31.52 -14.20
CA ASN A 345 2.68 31.51 -14.13
C ASN A 345 2.18 30.98 -12.76
N PRO A 346 2.45 31.69 -11.65
CA PRO A 346 2.19 31.17 -10.30
C PRO A 346 0.70 30.94 -10.00
N PHE A 347 -0.19 31.65 -10.70
CA PHE A 347 -1.65 31.53 -10.57
C PHE A 347 -2.23 30.19 -11.06
N LEU A 348 -1.44 29.37 -11.78
CA LEU A 348 -1.87 28.05 -12.26
C LEU A 348 -1.95 27.00 -11.14
N VAL A 349 -1.34 27.26 -9.98
CA VAL A 349 -1.15 26.24 -8.94
C VAL A 349 -2.14 26.41 -7.79
N TYR A 350 -2.78 25.31 -7.43
CA TYR A 350 -3.37 25.08 -6.13
C TYR A 350 -2.36 24.30 -5.27
N GLN A 351 -1.85 24.92 -4.21
CA GLN A 351 -0.91 24.25 -3.32
C GLN A 351 -1.64 23.24 -2.42
N LEU A 352 -1.30 21.98 -2.58
CA LEU A 352 -1.82 20.89 -1.75
C LEU A 352 -1.18 20.90 -0.36
N PRO A 353 -1.95 20.54 0.69
CA PRO A 353 -1.37 20.21 1.99
C PRO A 353 -0.31 19.11 1.88
N CYS A 354 0.77 19.23 2.65
CA CYS A 354 1.95 18.43 2.40
C CYS A 354 1.86 16.94 2.77
N PHE A 355 0.86 16.55 3.56
CA PHE A 355 0.52 15.14 3.84
C PHE A 355 -0.01 14.36 2.61
N TRP A 356 -0.36 15.06 1.52
CA TRP A 356 -0.73 14.44 0.24
C TRP A 356 0.47 14.01 -0.60
N ASN A 357 1.70 14.31 -0.16
CA ASN A 357 2.94 13.87 -0.79
C ASN A 357 4.09 14.03 0.23
N VAL A 358 4.14 13.16 1.23
CA VAL A 358 5.20 13.15 2.26
C VAL A 358 6.47 12.58 1.64
N GLN A 359 7.44 13.46 1.35
CA GLN A 359 8.62 13.13 0.57
C GLN A 359 9.74 12.60 1.48
N LEU A 360 10.22 11.39 1.20
CA LEU A 360 11.27 10.73 1.97
C LEU A 360 12.65 10.85 1.33
N SER A 361 12.96 12.00 0.71
CA SER A 361 14.25 12.26 0.07
C SER A 361 15.40 12.42 1.07
N ASP A 362 16.63 12.38 0.58
CA ASP A 362 17.76 12.88 1.37
C ASP A 362 17.54 14.37 1.68
N HIS A 363 17.89 14.82 2.90
CA HIS A 363 17.68 16.20 3.38
C HIS A 363 16.22 16.69 3.37
N THR A 364 15.25 15.78 3.39
CA THR A 364 13.84 16.14 3.49
C THR A 364 13.50 16.81 4.83
N ARG A 365 12.49 17.68 4.79
CA ARG A 365 11.86 18.37 5.94
C ARG A 365 10.45 17.83 6.20
N SER A 366 10.16 16.63 5.72
CA SER A 366 8.84 16.00 5.76
C SER A 366 8.29 15.75 7.16
N GLU A 367 9.13 15.71 8.20
CA GLU A 367 8.70 15.58 9.60
C GLU A 367 7.79 16.73 10.06
N GLN A 368 7.75 17.85 9.33
CA GLN A 368 6.83 18.96 9.60
C GLN A 368 5.41 18.74 9.05
N CYS A 369 5.21 17.70 8.22
CA CYS A 369 3.95 17.45 7.51
C CYS A 369 2.95 16.59 8.27
N TYR A 370 3.38 15.95 9.35
CA TYR A 370 2.56 15.06 10.15
C TYR A 370 3.07 15.10 11.60
N ARG A 371 2.14 15.08 12.57
CA ARG A 371 2.51 14.95 13.99
C ARG A 371 2.48 13.49 14.40
N ASP A 372 1.42 12.81 13.95
CA ASP A 372 1.16 11.41 14.22
C ASP A 372 0.90 10.63 12.92
N VAL A 373 0.99 9.30 13.01
CA VAL A 373 0.82 8.42 11.85
C VAL A 373 -0.58 8.49 11.22
N SER A 374 -1.59 8.94 11.97
CA SER A 374 -2.96 9.16 11.49
C SER A 374 -3.10 10.33 10.53
N ASP A 375 -2.15 11.27 10.52
CA ASP A 375 -2.18 12.43 9.64
C ASP A 375 -1.69 12.11 8.22
N LEU A 376 -1.05 10.94 8.05
CA LEU A 376 -0.41 10.53 6.81
C LEU A 376 -1.43 10.04 5.79
N LYS A 377 -1.40 10.61 4.59
CA LYS A 377 -2.26 10.18 3.48
C LYS A 377 -1.48 9.50 2.37
N VAL A 378 -0.35 10.09 1.96
CA VAL A 378 0.47 9.59 0.85
C VAL A 378 1.95 9.71 1.20
N ILE A 379 2.66 8.59 1.13
CA ILE A 379 4.10 8.50 1.35
C ILE A 379 4.79 8.38 -0.02
N HIS A 380 5.85 9.16 -0.22
CA HIS A 380 6.62 9.18 -1.45
C HIS A 380 8.08 8.79 -1.20
N TRP A 381 8.48 7.65 -1.77
CA TRP A 381 9.82 7.06 -1.61
C TRP A 381 10.86 7.65 -2.58
N ASN A 382 10.86 8.98 -2.73
CA ASN A 382 11.66 9.70 -3.74
C ASN A 382 13.17 9.78 -3.49
N SER A 383 13.71 9.13 -2.46
CA SER A 383 15.15 8.96 -2.32
C SER A 383 15.66 7.81 -3.19
N PRO A 384 16.86 7.92 -3.81
CA PRO A 384 17.54 6.77 -4.41
C PRO A 384 17.77 5.61 -3.42
N LYS A 385 17.81 5.91 -2.11
CA LYS A 385 17.95 4.90 -1.04
C LYS A 385 16.63 4.17 -0.75
N LYS A 386 15.49 4.63 -1.30
CA LYS A 386 14.15 4.07 -1.11
C LYS A 386 13.86 3.79 0.37
N LEU A 387 13.60 2.54 0.72
CA LEU A 387 13.32 2.10 2.09
C LEU A 387 14.48 2.36 3.06
N ARG A 388 15.71 2.58 2.61
CA ARG A 388 16.91 2.72 3.47
C ARG A 388 17.13 4.13 4.04
N VAL A 389 16.28 5.09 3.70
CA VAL A 389 16.33 6.44 4.27
C VAL A 389 16.13 6.40 5.79
N LYS A 390 16.80 7.29 6.51
CA LYS A 390 16.59 7.47 7.96
C LYS A 390 15.52 8.54 8.18
N ASN A 391 14.50 8.23 8.98
CA ASN A 391 13.42 9.14 9.37
C ASN A 391 12.92 8.71 10.76
N LYS A 392 12.40 9.65 11.57
CA LYS A 392 11.81 9.37 12.89
C LYS A 392 10.78 8.23 12.91
N HIS A 393 9.94 8.14 11.87
CA HIS A 393 8.86 7.14 11.72
C HIS A 393 9.16 6.10 10.64
N VAL A 394 10.45 5.87 10.32
CA VAL A 394 10.87 4.99 9.23
C VAL A 394 10.31 3.57 9.35
N GLU A 395 10.16 3.03 10.56
CA GLU A 395 9.62 1.69 10.78
C GLU A 395 8.16 1.59 10.37
N PHE A 396 7.35 2.60 10.70
CA PHE A 396 5.95 2.66 10.28
C PHE A 396 5.84 2.71 8.75
N PHE A 397 6.58 3.61 8.10
CA PHE A 397 6.56 3.73 6.64
C PHE A 397 6.97 2.42 5.97
N ARG A 398 8.04 1.78 6.46
CA ARG A 398 8.50 0.49 5.93
C ARG A 398 7.46 -0.60 6.12
N ASN A 399 6.86 -0.70 7.30
CA ASN A 399 5.83 -1.71 7.58
C ASN A 399 4.61 -1.52 6.68
N LEU A 400 4.21 -0.27 6.41
CA LEU A 400 3.13 0.03 5.48
C LEU A 400 3.47 -0.41 4.05
N TYR A 401 4.66 -0.04 3.55
CA TYR A 401 5.12 -0.47 2.22
C TYR A 401 5.18 -2.00 2.11
N LEU A 402 5.77 -2.67 3.11
CA LEU A 402 5.88 -4.14 3.12
C LEU A 402 4.52 -4.82 3.17
N THR A 403 3.56 -4.23 3.89
CA THR A 403 2.19 -4.73 3.94
C THR A 403 1.63 -4.84 2.52
N PHE A 404 1.76 -3.79 1.70
CA PHE A 404 1.26 -3.78 0.33
C PHE A 404 2.16 -4.55 -0.65
N LEU A 405 3.47 -4.58 -0.43
CA LEU A 405 4.38 -5.44 -1.19
C LEU A 405 3.94 -6.91 -1.10
N GLU A 406 3.60 -7.35 0.11
CA GLU A 406 3.22 -8.74 0.43
C GLU A 406 1.72 -9.03 0.30
N TYR A 407 0.90 -7.99 0.17
CA TYR A 407 -0.55 -8.14 0.06
C TYR A 407 -0.91 -8.98 -1.16
N ASP A 408 -1.67 -10.06 -0.97
CA ASP A 408 -2.13 -10.89 -2.08
C ASP A 408 -3.20 -10.14 -2.88
N GLY A 409 -2.89 -9.82 -4.14
CA GLY A 409 -3.81 -9.11 -5.03
C GLY A 409 -5.12 -9.87 -5.29
N ASN A 410 -5.16 -11.20 -5.10
CA ASN A 410 -6.38 -11.98 -5.21
C ASN A 410 -7.45 -11.58 -4.17
N LEU A 411 -7.02 -11.03 -3.03
CA LEU A 411 -7.93 -10.52 -2.00
C LEU A 411 -8.71 -9.28 -2.47
N LEU A 412 -8.23 -8.60 -3.53
CA LEU A 412 -8.87 -7.43 -4.13
C LEU A 412 -10.02 -7.77 -5.09
N ARG A 413 -10.24 -9.06 -5.40
CA ARG A 413 -11.34 -9.54 -6.25
C ARG A 413 -12.71 -9.29 -5.66
N ARG A 414 -12.79 -9.12 -4.35
CA ARG A 414 -14.06 -8.93 -3.66
C ARG A 414 -14.65 -7.58 -4.09
N GLU A 415 -15.90 -7.61 -4.52
CA GLU A 415 -16.67 -6.39 -4.74
C GLU A 415 -16.86 -5.66 -3.40
N LEU A 416 -16.29 -4.46 -3.30
CA LEU A 416 -16.32 -3.64 -2.08
C LEU A 416 -17.52 -2.69 -2.05
N PHE A 417 -18.01 -2.31 -3.22
CA PHE A 417 -19.13 -1.39 -3.41
C PHE A 417 -19.83 -1.73 -4.73
N GLY A 418 -21.16 -1.82 -4.68
CA GLY A 418 -21.97 -1.99 -5.89
C GLY A 418 -22.17 -0.66 -6.61
N CYS A 419 -21.74 -0.62 -7.87
CA CYS A 419 -22.06 0.40 -8.86
C CYS A 419 -22.61 -0.31 -10.09
N PRO A 420 -23.71 0.16 -10.69
CA PRO A 420 -24.28 -0.49 -11.87
C PRO A 420 -23.22 -0.49 -12.99
N SER A 421 -22.73 -1.67 -13.35
CA SER A 421 -21.87 -1.81 -14.52
C SER A 421 -22.71 -1.86 -15.79
N GLU A 422 -22.12 -1.53 -16.95
CA GLU A 422 -22.74 -1.79 -18.26
C GLU A 422 -23.02 -3.29 -18.49
N ALA A 423 -22.45 -4.18 -17.67
CA ALA A 423 -22.64 -5.63 -17.71
C ALA A 423 -23.71 -6.16 -16.72
N ASP A 424 -24.25 -5.32 -15.81
CA ASP A 424 -25.16 -5.76 -14.74
C ASP A 424 -26.64 -5.89 -15.15
N VAL A 425 -26.95 -5.79 -16.44
CA VAL A 425 -28.32 -6.04 -16.91
C VAL A 425 -28.71 -7.53 -16.80
N ASN A 426 -27.78 -8.45 -16.58
CA ASN A 426 -28.04 -9.90 -16.63
C ASN A 426 -27.35 -10.76 -15.57
N SER A 427 -27.38 -10.41 -14.27
CA SER A 427 -27.10 -11.43 -13.25
C SER A 427 -28.01 -11.33 -12.01
N GLU A 428 -29.15 -12.03 -12.10
CA GLU A 428 -29.87 -12.51 -10.93
C GLU A 428 -29.05 -13.63 -10.27
N ASN A 429 -28.28 -13.30 -9.23
CA ASN A 429 -27.78 -14.29 -8.28
C ASN A 429 -27.71 -13.68 -6.87
N LYS A 430 -28.87 -13.26 -6.35
CA LYS A 430 -29.03 -12.98 -4.92
C LYS A 430 -29.15 -14.30 -4.17
N SER A 431 -28.06 -14.71 -3.52
CA SER A 431 -28.06 -15.90 -2.66
C SER A 431 -29.00 -15.71 -1.45
N VAL A 432 -29.64 -16.82 -1.05
CA VAL A 432 -30.65 -16.96 0.02
C VAL A 432 -30.23 -16.33 1.37
N ILE A 433 -28.93 -16.12 1.61
CA ILE A 433 -28.41 -15.49 2.84
C ILE A 433 -28.76 -13.99 2.92
N GLN A 434 -28.94 -13.32 1.78
CA GLN A 434 -29.20 -11.87 1.74
C GLN A 434 -30.61 -11.49 2.20
N LEU A 435 -31.58 -12.42 2.11
CA LEU A 435 -32.96 -12.21 2.52
C LEU A 435 -33.16 -12.37 4.04
N ASP A 436 -32.34 -13.20 4.71
CA ASP A 436 -32.48 -13.47 6.15
C ASP A 436 -31.72 -12.45 7.04
N LEU A 437 -30.64 -11.84 6.54
CA LEU A 437 -29.91 -10.77 7.24
C LEU A 437 -30.64 -9.41 7.23
N ALA A 438 -31.59 -9.21 6.31
CA ALA A 438 -32.23 -7.91 6.11
C ALA A 438 -33.10 -7.46 7.30
N ASN A 439 -33.55 -8.39 8.17
CA ASN A 439 -34.49 -8.10 9.25
C ASN A 439 -34.13 -8.69 10.63
N THR A 440 -32.92 -9.25 10.83
CA THR A 440 -32.58 -9.93 12.10
C THR A 440 -31.26 -9.44 12.72
N LYS A 441 -31.23 -9.27 14.05
CA LYS A 441 -30.01 -9.04 14.84
C LYS A 441 -29.17 -10.32 14.91
N LYS A 442 -28.40 -10.59 13.85
CA LYS A 442 -27.51 -11.76 13.78
C LYS A 442 -26.06 -11.31 13.65
N ALA A 443 -25.19 -11.96 14.41
CA ALA A 443 -23.74 -11.88 14.31
C ALA A 443 -23.22 -13.20 13.76
N MET A 444 -22.83 -13.22 12.48
CA MET A 444 -22.33 -14.43 11.84
C MET A 444 -20.86 -14.64 12.19
N ILE A 445 -20.56 -15.63 13.01
CA ILE A 445 -19.21 -15.98 13.40
C ILE A 445 -18.50 -16.71 12.26
N VAL A 446 -17.32 -16.22 11.90
CA VAL A 446 -16.37 -16.86 10.97
C VAL A 446 -15.28 -17.53 11.80
N PRO A 447 -15.24 -18.87 11.87
CA PRO A 447 -14.21 -19.59 12.62
C PRO A 447 -12.80 -19.26 12.15
N ALA A 448 -11.92 -19.01 13.11
CA ALA A 448 -10.54 -18.63 12.87
C ALA A 448 -9.58 -19.78 13.21
N PHE A 449 -8.60 -19.96 12.33
CA PHE A 449 -7.50 -20.89 12.46
C PHE A 449 -6.17 -20.12 12.37
N GLU A 450 -5.07 -20.75 12.74
CA GLU A 450 -3.73 -20.16 12.62
C GLU A 450 -2.72 -21.15 12.09
N THR A 451 -1.67 -20.62 11.48
CA THR A 451 -0.47 -21.37 11.10
C THR A 451 0.74 -20.78 11.80
N LEU A 452 1.69 -21.62 12.19
CA LEU A 452 3.02 -21.18 12.63
C LEU A 452 4.00 -21.06 11.44
N ARG A 453 3.57 -21.47 10.24
CA ARG A 453 4.35 -21.42 9.02
C ARG A 453 4.15 -20.08 8.32
N TYR A 454 5.26 -19.44 7.95
CA TYR A 454 5.26 -18.20 7.16
C TYR A 454 4.82 -18.38 5.70
N ARG A 455 4.76 -19.63 5.22
CA ARG A 455 4.25 -19.98 3.90
C ARG A 455 3.16 -21.02 4.08
N LEU A 456 2.03 -20.78 3.44
CA LEU A 456 0.86 -21.65 3.49
C LEU A 456 0.19 -21.64 2.11
N SER A 457 -0.09 -22.82 1.55
CA SER A 457 -1.11 -22.91 0.50
C SER A 457 -2.46 -22.85 1.19
N PHE A 458 -3.23 -21.81 0.93
CA PHE A 458 -4.53 -21.64 1.59
C PHE A 458 -5.47 -22.77 1.15
N PRO A 459 -6.14 -23.45 2.09
CA PRO A 459 -7.11 -24.47 1.75
C PRO A 459 -8.26 -23.86 0.97
N LYS A 460 -8.62 -24.50 -0.15
CA LYS A 460 -9.72 -24.08 -1.03
C LYS A 460 -11.07 -24.64 -0.58
N SER A 461 -11.07 -25.57 0.36
CA SER A 461 -12.26 -26.20 0.90
C SER A 461 -12.12 -26.50 2.39
N LYS A 462 -13.26 -26.67 3.07
CA LYS A 462 -13.32 -27.15 4.45
C LYS A 462 -12.62 -28.51 4.61
N ALA A 463 -12.80 -29.41 3.65
CA ALA A 463 -12.16 -30.73 3.69
C ALA A 463 -10.62 -30.65 3.70
N GLU A 464 -10.06 -29.78 2.85
CA GLU A 464 -8.62 -29.50 2.83
C GLU A 464 -8.15 -28.87 4.15
N LEU A 465 -8.91 -27.90 4.69
CA LEU A 465 -8.61 -27.31 6.00
C LEU A 465 -8.61 -28.35 7.12
N LEU A 466 -9.58 -29.27 7.14
CA LEU A 466 -9.64 -30.36 8.12
C LEU A 466 -8.42 -31.27 8.01
N SER A 467 -8.02 -31.64 6.79
CA SER A 467 -6.78 -32.39 6.56
C SER A 467 -5.55 -31.64 7.11
N MET A 468 -5.48 -30.33 6.90
CA MET A 468 -4.38 -29.51 7.43
C MET A 468 -4.39 -29.39 8.96
N LEU A 469 -5.57 -29.40 9.61
CA LEU A 469 -5.68 -29.49 11.06
C LEU A 469 -5.18 -30.86 11.57
N ASP A 470 -5.58 -31.94 10.90
CA ASP A 470 -5.24 -33.31 11.30
C ASP A 470 -3.74 -33.59 11.11
N MET A 471 -3.10 -32.95 10.12
CA MET A 471 -1.65 -32.97 9.91
C MET A 471 -0.88 -32.00 10.83
N GLY A 472 -1.55 -31.23 11.69
CA GLY A 472 -0.89 -30.23 12.55
C GLY A 472 -0.22 -29.09 11.78
N THR A 473 -0.69 -28.79 10.56
CA THR A 473 -0.24 -27.64 9.77
C THR A 473 -1.03 -26.38 10.12
N LEU A 474 -2.30 -26.56 10.48
CA LEU A 474 -3.17 -25.51 11.03
C LEU A 474 -3.55 -25.87 12.47
N PHE A 475 -3.92 -24.83 13.22
CA PHE A 475 -4.44 -24.94 14.57
C PHE A 475 -5.68 -24.07 14.71
N THR A 476 -6.53 -24.35 15.71
CA THR A 476 -7.58 -23.41 16.10
C THR A 476 -6.93 -22.12 16.61
N PHE A 477 -7.44 -20.96 16.19
CA PHE A 477 -6.77 -19.69 16.45
C PHE A 477 -6.59 -19.45 17.96
N ARG A 478 -5.36 -19.10 18.35
CA ARG A 478 -4.94 -18.83 19.73
C ARG A 478 -5.24 -19.92 20.75
N TYR A 479 -5.45 -21.18 20.34
CA TYR A 479 -5.83 -22.25 21.25
C TYR A 479 -4.87 -22.45 22.44
N HIS A 480 -3.58 -22.12 22.25
CA HIS A 480 -2.51 -22.28 23.22
C HIS A 480 -2.24 -21.05 24.10
N VAL A 481 -2.84 -19.89 23.79
CA VAL A 481 -2.60 -18.62 24.51
C VAL A 481 -3.88 -18.02 25.08
N TRP A 482 -5.00 -18.18 24.37
CA TRP A 482 -6.27 -17.51 24.67
C TRP A 482 -7.46 -18.41 24.29
N THR A 483 -7.53 -19.58 24.89
CA THR A 483 -8.55 -20.60 24.58
C THR A 483 -9.98 -20.08 24.78
N LYS A 484 -10.23 -19.36 25.88
CA LYS A 484 -11.56 -18.81 26.21
C LYS A 484 -12.10 -17.89 25.11
N GLY A 485 -11.24 -17.12 24.45
CA GLY A 485 -11.67 -16.15 23.44
C GLY A 485 -12.36 -16.75 22.21
N HIS A 486 -12.15 -18.03 21.93
CA HIS A 486 -12.78 -18.69 20.78
C HIS A 486 -13.52 -19.97 21.13
N ALA A 487 -13.45 -20.45 22.38
CA ALA A 487 -14.08 -21.69 22.83
C ALA A 487 -15.58 -21.79 22.50
N PRO A 488 -16.41 -20.74 22.70
CA PRO A 488 -17.85 -20.80 22.40
C PRO A 488 -18.17 -21.09 20.93
N THR A 489 -17.24 -20.85 19.99
CA THR A 489 -17.38 -21.22 18.57
C THR A 489 -17.65 -22.72 18.39
N ASN A 490 -17.26 -23.56 19.35
CA ASN A 490 -17.40 -25.01 19.34
C ASN A 490 -16.82 -25.63 18.06
N PHE A 491 -15.49 -25.57 17.93
CA PHE A 491 -14.77 -26.09 16.75
C PHE A 491 -14.99 -27.59 16.53
N ALA A 492 -15.25 -28.37 17.60
CA ALA A 492 -15.58 -29.79 17.47
C ALA A 492 -16.88 -30.00 16.68
N LYS A 493 -17.94 -29.23 17.02
CA LYS A 493 -19.19 -29.20 16.23
C LYS A 493 -18.95 -28.62 14.84
N TRP A 494 -18.12 -27.58 14.72
CA TRP A 494 -17.82 -26.97 13.42
C TRP A 494 -17.27 -27.99 12.41
N ARG A 495 -16.38 -28.90 12.83
CA ARG A 495 -15.74 -29.88 11.93
C ARG A 495 -16.75 -30.69 11.12
N THR A 496 -17.88 -31.07 11.73
CA THR A 496 -18.93 -31.91 11.10
C THR A 496 -20.16 -31.13 10.64
N ALA A 497 -20.32 -29.88 11.06
CA ALA A 497 -21.48 -29.06 10.70
C ALA A 497 -21.53 -28.77 9.19
N THR A 498 -22.70 -28.97 8.59
CA THR A 498 -23.03 -28.58 7.20
C THR A 498 -23.99 -27.40 7.12
N THR A 499 -24.69 -27.11 8.22
CA THR A 499 -25.61 -25.98 8.37
C THR A 499 -25.13 -25.01 9.45
N PRO A 500 -25.45 -23.70 9.37
CA PRO A 500 -25.18 -22.75 10.44
C PRO A 500 -25.78 -23.20 11.76
N TYR A 501 -25.11 -22.87 12.86
CA TYR A 501 -25.57 -23.22 14.20
C TYR A 501 -25.35 -22.07 15.18
N ARG A 502 -26.29 -21.93 16.10
CA ARG A 502 -26.22 -20.95 17.18
C ARG A 502 -25.24 -21.41 18.27
N VAL A 503 -24.55 -20.43 18.85
CA VAL A 503 -23.74 -20.55 20.06
C VAL A 503 -24.14 -19.46 21.04
N GLU A 504 -23.90 -19.68 22.32
CA GLU A 504 -24.17 -18.68 23.36
C GLU A 504 -22.90 -17.88 23.66
N TRP A 505 -23.08 -16.65 24.11
CA TRP A 505 -21.97 -15.82 24.59
C TRP A 505 -21.40 -16.40 25.89
N GLU A 506 -20.07 -16.30 26.05
CA GLU A 506 -19.38 -16.59 27.31
C GLU A 506 -18.34 -15.49 27.60
N ALA A 507 -17.87 -15.43 28.85
CA ALA A 507 -16.84 -14.48 29.26
C ALA A 507 -15.58 -14.60 28.37
N ASP A 508 -15.00 -13.45 28.02
CA ASP A 508 -13.84 -13.30 27.14
C ASP A 508 -14.08 -13.63 25.65
N PHE A 509 -15.30 -13.97 25.24
CA PHE A 509 -15.58 -14.38 23.86
C PHE A 509 -15.24 -13.27 22.85
N GLU A 510 -14.37 -13.59 21.90
CA GLU A 510 -13.72 -12.65 20.97
C GLU A 510 -13.70 -13.15 19.50
N PRO A 511 -14.82 -13.65 18.96
CA PRO A 511 -14.88 -14.19 17.60
C PRO A 511 -14.66 -13.11 16.54
N TYR A 512 -14.40 -13.57 15.32
CA TYR A 512 -14.56 -12.72 14.15
C TYR A 512 -16.00 -12.84 13.65
N VAL A 513 -16.69 -11.71 13.51
CA VAL A 513 -18.09 -11.68 13.12
C VAL A 513 -18.31 -10.86 11.86
N VAL A 514 -19.30 -11.28 11.06
CA VAL A 514 -19.93 -10.47 10.03
C VAL A 514 -21.28 -10.02 10.58
N VAL A 515 -21.42 -8.71 10.75
CA VAL A 515 -22.61 -8.04 11.30
C VAL A 515 -23.05 -6.94 10.35
N ARG A 516 -24.32 -6.54 10.45
CA ARG A 516 -24.81 -5.37 9.71
C ARG A 516 -24.11 -4.10 10.16
N ARG A 517 -24.05 -3.11 9.26
CA ARG A 517 -23.36 -1.83 9.47
C ARG A 517 -23.97 -0.98 10.59
N ASP A 518 -25.25 -1.16 10.88
CA ASP A 518 -25.99 -0.48 11.94
C ASP A 518 -25.79 -1.11 13.34
N CYS A 519 -24.81 -2.01 13.48
CA CYS A 519 -24.39 -2.50 14.79
C CYS A 519 -23.70 -1.39 15.62
N PRO A 520 -23.63 -1.54 16.96
CA PRO A 520 -22.81 -0.67 17.79
C PRO A 520 -21.36 -0.55 17.29
N GLU A 521 -20.79 0.65 17.41
CA GLU A 521 -19.38 0.92 17.10
C GLU A 521 -18.45 0.30 18.16
N TYR A 522 -17.16 0.16 17.85
CA TYR A 522 -16.16 -0.20 18.85
C TYR A 522 -16.01 0.90 19.90
N ASP A 523 -15.97 0.51 21.18
CA ASP A 523 -15.76 1.46 22.28
C ASP A 523 -14.34 2.06 22.21
N ARG A 524 -14.28 3.40 22.15
CA ARG A 524 -13.04 4.16 21.93
C ARG A 524 -12.07 4.11 23.11
N ARG A 525 -12.48 3.61 24.28
CA ARG A 525 -11.57 3.38 25.41
C ARG A 525 -10.52 2.30 25.10
N PHE A 526 -10.88 1.33 24.26
CA PHE A 526 -10.04 0.15 23.99
C PHE A 526 -9.18 0.29 22.72
N VAL A 527 -8.61 1.48 22.48
CA VAL A 527 -7.64 1.70 21.40
C VAL A 527 -6.30 1.01 21.75
N GLY A 528 -5.76 0.27 20.79
CA GLY A 528 -4.54 -0.52 20.96
C GLY A 528 -4.84 -2.01 21.21
N PHE A 529 -4.14 -2.61 22.17
CA PHE A 529 -4.20 -4.05 22.42
C PHE A 529 -5.05 -4.41 23.64
N GLY A 530 -6.05 -5.27 23.42
CA GLY A 530 -6.90 -5.86 24.46
C GLY A 530 -8.28 -5.21 24.54
N TRP A 531 -9.28 -6.00 24.93
CA TRP A 531 -10.67 -5.60 25.17
C TRP A 531 -11.46 -4.99 24.00
N ASN A 532 -10.83 -4.66 22.87
CA ASN A 532 -11.50 -4.09 21.70
C ASN A 532 -12.66 -4.96 21.17
N LYS A 533 -12.37 -6.19 20.72
CA LYS A 533 -13.37 -7.13 20.21
C LYS A 533 -14.25 -7.70 21.32
N VAL A 534 -13.68 -7.99 22.50
CA VAL A 534 -14.47 -8.52 23.64
C VAL A 534 -15.58 -7.54 24.02
N ALA A 535 -15.26 -6.25 24.16
CA ALA A 535 -16.25 -5.22 24.48
C ALA A 535 -17.34 -5.12 23.40
N HIS A 536 -16.94 -5.14 22.12
CA HIS A 536 -17.89 -5.10 21.00
C HIS A 536 -18.84 -6.30 21.00
N ILE A 537 -18.32 -7.51 21.17
CA ILE A 537 -19.11 -8.74 21.21
C ILE A 537 -20.04 -8.78 22.43
N MET A 538 -19.58 -8.25 23.57
CA MET A 538 -20.40 -8.09 24.77
C MET A 538 -21.56 -7.11 24.54
N GLU A 539 -21.36 -6.04 23.76
CA GLU A 539 -22.42 -5.10 23.39
C GLU A 539 -23.39 -5.66 22.34
N LEU A 540 -22.93 -6.51 21.42
CA LEU A 540 -23.84 -7.25 20.55
C LEU A 540 -24.73 -8.21 21.35
N ASP A 541 -24.14 -8.94 22.30
CA ASP A 541 -24.86 -9.89 23.15
C ASP A 541 -25.92 -9.21 24.01
N VAL A 542 -25.61 -8.06 24.63
CA VAL A 542 -26.60 -7.31 25.44
C VAL A 542 -27.75 -6.75 24.59
N GLN A 543 -27.48 -6.46 23.32
CA GLN A 543 -28.48 -6.02 22.36
C GLN A 543 -29.25 -7.19 21.73
N GLU A 544 -29.08 -8.41 22.26
CA GLU A 544 -29.78 -9.64 21.85
C GLU A 544 -29.44 -10.08 20.42
N TYR A 545 -28.20 -9.86 19.98
CA TYR A 545 -27.74 -10.46 18.72
C TYR A 545 -27.59 -11.97 18.88
N GLU A 546 -28.07 -12.72 17.89
CA GLU A 546 -27.82 -14.15 17.81
C GLU A 546 -26.44 -14.42 17.22
N PHE A 547 -25.63 -15.24 17.91
CA PHE A 547 -24.32 -15.65 17.43
C PHE A 547 -24.42 -16.94 16.62
N ILE A 548 -24.25 -16.82 15.30
CA ILE A 548 -24.45 -17.92 14.35
C ILE A 548 -23.12 -18.29 13.71
N VAL A 549 -22.61 -19.49 13.98
CA VAL A 549 -21.36 -19.98 13.38
C VAL A 549 -21.59 -20.47 11.95
N LEU A 550 -20.76 -19.99 11.02
CA LEU A 550 -20.80 -20.38 9.62
C LEU A 550 -19.99 -21.67 9.37
N PRO A 551 -20.61 -22.75 8.84
CA PRO A 551 -19.95 -24.04 8.67
C PRO A 551 -19.00 -24.08 7.48
N ASN A 552 -19.22 -23.23 6.47
CA ASN A 552 -18.51 -23.21 5.19
C ASN A 552 -17.70 -21.92 4.95
N ALA A 553 -17.50 -21.14 6.01
CA ALA A 553 -16.60 -19.99 6.01
C ALA A 553 -15.54 -20.20 7.09
N TYR A 554 -14.33 -19.72 6.83
CA TYR A 554 -13.23 -19.76 7.77
C TYR A 554 -12.20 -18.69 7.42
N MET A 555 -11.34 -18.37 8.37
CA MET A 555 -10.16 -17.54 8.14
C MET A 555 -8.91 -18.18 8.74
N ILE A 556 -7.75 -17.81 8.21
CA ILE A 556 -6.47 -18.29 8.69
C ILE A 556 -5.59 -17.09 9.03
N HIS A 557 -5.19 -17.00 10.29
CA HIS A 557 -4.22 -16.06 10.78
C HIS A 557 -2.81 -16.49 10.38
N MET A 558 -2.13 -15.62 9.65
CA MET A 558 -0.73 -15.80 9.26
C MET A 558 0.19 -15.23 10.35
N PRO A 559 1.34 -15.86 10.61
CA PRO A 559 2.30 -15.38 11.60
C PRO A 559 2.88 -14.05 11.14
N HIS A 560 2.89 -13.08 12.05
CA HIS A 560 3.46 -11.75 11.83
C HIS A 560 4.17 -11.26 13.09
N ALA A 561 5.03 -10.25 12.94
CA ALA A 561 5.71 -9.64 14.06
C ALA A 561 4.70 -9.04 15.07
N PRO A 562 4.99 -9.08 16.39
CA PRO A 562 4.15 -8.42 17.38
C PRO A 562 4.03 -6.92 17.10
N SER A 563 2.82 -6.36 17.26
CA SER A 563 2.63 -4.91 17.19
C SER A 563 3.29 -4.17 18.37
N PHE A 564 3.41 -2.85 18.26
CA PHE A 564 3.85 -2.02 19.37
C PHE A 564 2.91 -2.16 20.57
N ASP A 565 1.60 -2.20 20.33
CA ASP A 565 0.59 -2.24 21.38
C ASP A 565 0.61 -3.55 22.19
N ILE A 566 0.78 -4.70 21.53
CA ILE A 566 0.94 -5.98 22.26
C ILE A 566 2.24 -5.98 23.08
N THR A 567 3.30 -5.37 22.55
CA THR A 567 4.58 -5.23 23.27
C THR A 567 4.43 -4.34 24.50
N LYS A 568 3.69 -3.22 24.38
CA LYS A 568 3.34 -2.33 25.49
C LYS A 568 2.48 -3.06 26.53
N PHE A 569 1.45 -3.80 26.11
CA PHE A 569 0.62 -4.60 27.02
C PHE A 569 1.44 -5.61 27.83
N ARG A 570 2.38 -6.31 27.18
CA ARG A 570 3.24 -7.32 27.83
C ARG A 570 4.24 -6.69 28.81
N SER A 571 4.87 -5.59 28.42
CA SER A 571 5.97 -4.98 29.19
C SER A 571 5.53 -3.98 30.25
N ASN A 572 4.40 -3.29 30.06
CA ASN A 572 3.98 -2.18 30.92
C ASN A 572 2.86 -2.60 31.88
N LYS A 573 3.18 -2.68 33.19
CA LYS A 573 2.20 -2.98 34.25
C LYS A 573 1.10 -1.91 34.34
N GLN A 574 1.45 -0.63 34.19
CA GLN A 574 0.48 0.47 34.25
C GLN A 574 -0.54 0.36 33.12
N TYR A 575 -0.12 -0.02 31.91
CA TYR A 575 -1.03 -0.24 30.79
C TYR A 575 -2.11 -1.28 31.14
N ARG A 576 -1.72 -2.39 31.78
CA ARG A 576 -2.66 -3.45 32.19
C ARG A 576 -3.60 -3.00 33.30
N ILE A 577 -3.12 -2.18 34.25
CA ILE A 577 -3.96 -1.59 35.29
C ILE A 577 -5.00 -0.67 34.66
N CYS A 578 -4.57 0.26 33.79
CA CYS A 578 -5.50 1.15 33.08
C CYS A 578 -6.52 0.37 32.26
N LEU A 579 -6.10 -0.67 31.54
CA LEU A 579 -7.02 -1.51 30.77
C LEU A 579 -8.07 -2.19 31.66
N LYS A 580 -7.68 -2.62 32.87
CA LYS A 580 -8.61 -3.19 33.85
C LYS A 580 -9.63 -2.13 34.34
N THR A 581 -9.17 -0.93 34.68
CA THR A 581 -10.07 0.17 35.07
C THR A 581 -11.07 0.52 33.96
N LEU A 582 -10.59 0.64 32.71
CA LEU A 582 -11.45 0.93 31.56
C LEU A 582 -12.48 -0.18 31.31
N LYS A 583 -12.10 -1.44 31.54
CA LYS A 583 -13.02 -2.59 31.51
C LYS A 583 -14.14 -2.42 32.55
N GLU A 584 -13.79 -2.15 33.80
CA GLU A 584 -14.74 -2.00 34.91
C GLU A 584 -15.73 -0.84 34.62
N GLU A 585 -15.22 0.30 34.17
CA GLU A 585 -16.03 1.44 33.73
C GLU A 585 -16.98 1.06 32.58
N PHE A 586 -16.49 0.34 31.56
CA PHE A 586 -17.31 -0.11 30.44
C PHE A 586 -18.46 -1.02 30.91
N GLN A 587 -18.19 -1.97 31.80
CA GLN A 587 -19.22 -2.86 32.34
C GLN A 587 -20.27 -2.10 33.17
N GLN A 588 -19.85 -1.10 33.95
CA GLN A 588 -20.78 -0.23 34.68
C GLN A 588 -21.65 0.60 33.72
N ASP A 589 -21.07 1.18 32.68
CA ASP A 589 -21.82 1.93 31.68
C ASP A 589 -22.80 1.05 30.89
N MET A 590 -22.41 -0.19 30.61
CA MET A 590 -23.29 -1.20 30.03
C MET A 590 -24.49 -1.48 30.93
N SER A 591 -24.27 -1.64 32.23
CA SER A 591 -25.34 -1.80 33.23
C SER A 591 -26.28 -0.60 33.28
N ARG A 592 -25.74 0.62 33.24
CA ARG A 592 -26.55 1.86 33.19
C ARG A 592 -27.37 1.97 31.90
N ARG A 593 -26.80 1.57 30.75
CA ARG A 593 -27.45 1.70 29.44
C ARG A 593 -28.49 0.62 29.16
N TYR A 594 -28.21 -0.62 29.53
CA TYR A 594 -29.02 -1.79 29.15
C TYR A 594 -29.71 -2.48 30.34
N GLY A 595 -29.50 -1.98 31.56
CA GLY A 595 -30.19 -2.45 32.76
C GLY A 595 -29.96 -3.93 33.05
N PHE A 596 -31.05 -4.66 33.33
CA PHE A 596 -31.02 -6.06 33.76
C PHE A 596 -30.27 -6.98 32.78
N ALA A 597 -30.36 -6.72 31.46
CA ALA A 597 -29.68 -7.52 30.43
C ALA A 597 -28.15 -7.52 30.58
N ALA A 598 -27.58 -6.48 31.19
CA ALA A 598 -26.13 -6.33 31.37
C ALA A 598 -25.61 -6.89 32.71
N LEU A 599 -26.48 -7.31 33.63
CA LEU A 599 -26.05 -7.77 34.97
C LEU A 599 -25.15 -9.01 34.90
N LYS A 600 -25.35 -9.87 33.90
CA LYS A 600 -24.54 -11.08 33.67
C LYS A 600 -23.04 -10.78 33.44
N TYR A 601 -22.69 -9.54 33.09
CA TYR A 601 -21.29 -9.12 32.87
C TYR A 601 -20.59 -8.63 34.14
N LEU A 602 -21.34 -8.22 35.16
CA LEU A 602 -20.79 -7.71 36.43
C LEU A 602 -20.39 -8.84 37.38
N THR A 603 -21.06 -10.00 37.27
CA THR A 603 -20.84 -11.17 38.13
C THR A 603 -19.60 -12.00 37.78
N ALA A 604 -18.95 -11.74 36.64
CA ALA A 604 -17.85 -12.55 36.13
C ALA A 604 -16.53 -12.41 36.92
N GLU A 605 -16.40 -11.46 37.85
CA GLU A 605 -15.14 -11.20 38.58
C GLU A 605 -15.08 -11.69 40.03
N ASN A 606 -16.19 -12.13 40.64
CA ASN A 606 -16.18 -12.52 42.06
C ASN A 606 -15.62 -13.93 42.35
N ASN A 607 -15.21 -14.69 41.34
CA ASN A 607 -14.70 -16.07 41.49
C ASN A 607 -13.33 -16.30 40.82
N SER A 608 -12.46 -15.29 40.72
CA SER A 608 -11.09 -15.43 40.16
C SER A 608 -9.99 -15.13 41.15
#